data_AF-A0A7S0JTU4-F1
#
_entry.id   AF-A0A7S0JTU4-F1
#
_cell.length_a   1.000
_cell.length_b   1.000
_cell.length_c   1.000
_cell.angle_alpha   90.00
_cell.angle_beta   90.00
_cell.angle_gamma   90.00
#
_symmetry.space_group_name_H-M   'P 1'
#
loop_
_entity.id
_entity.type
_entity.pdbx_description
1 polymer ?
#
loop_
_entity_poly.entity_id
_entity_poly.type
_entity_poly.pdbx_seq_one_letter_code
_entity_poly.pdbx_strand_id
1 'polypeptide(L)'
;ENLFLRIDRMSILEPIFVDVTWTTAGDGKDSRDGTFSVCEYAKQYAGLTPMLHLTLTGLTRADLLRQLQRARDAGIRNILALRGDPPKGATEWRPCENGLSRAE
;
A
#
# COMPACT_ATOMS: atom_id res chain seq x y z
N GLU A 1 -11.06 7.49 10.88
CA GLU A 1 -11.72 8.80 11.03
C GLU A 1 -10.74 9.97 11.15
N ASN A 2 -9.94 10.09 12.24
CA ASN A 2 -8.98 11.21 12.40
C ASN A 2 -8.01 11.43 11.23
N LEU A 3 -7.60 10.36 10.55
CA LEU A 3 -6.73 10.45 9.37
C LEU A 3 -7.45 11.11 8.19
N PHE A 4 -8.70 10.72 7.90
CA PHE A 4 -9.48 11.27 6.80
C PHE A 4 -9.75 12.76 6.97
N LEU A 5 -10.14 13.18 8.18
CA LEU A 5 -10.29 14.60 8.51
C LEU A 5 -9.01 15.42 8.30
N ARG A 6 -7.83 14.81 8.51
CA ARG A 6 -6.56 15.47 8.22
C ARG A 6 -6.25 15.52 6.74
N ILE A 7 -6.54 14.45 6.00
CA ILE A 7 -6.42 14.42 4.54
C ILE A 7 -7.26 15.55 3.94
N ASP A 8 -8.51 15.70 4.38
CA ASP A 8 -9.40 16.77 3.89
C ASP A 8 -8.81 18.16 4.15
N ARG A 9 -8.34 18.42 5.38
CA ARG A 9 -7.74 19.71 5.75
C ARG A 9 -6.48 20.03 4.95
N MET A 10 -5.64 19.01 4.70
CA MET A 10 -4.38 19.18 3.98
C MET A 10 -4.58 19.22 2.46
N SER A 11 -5.69 18.69 1.94
CA SER A 11 -5.99 18.71 0.50
C SER A 11 -6.08 20.13 -0.08
N ILE A 12 -6.47 21.10 0.75
CA ILE A 12 -6.57 22.52 0.40
C ILE A 12 -5.19 23.12 0.05
N LEU A 13 -4.10 22.50 0.50
CA LEU A 13 -2.73 22.91 0.15
C LEU A 13 -2.29 22.42 -1.23
N GLU A 14 -3.16 21.71 -1.96
CA GLU A 14 -2.93 21.20 -3.31
C GLU A 14 -1.62 20.40 -3.45
N PRO A 15 -1.39 19.36 -2.61
CA PRO A 15 -0.20 18.55 -2.75
C PRO A 15 -0.21 17.79 -4.09
N ILE A 16 0.97 17.65 -4.70
CA ILE A 16 1.12 16.95 -5.99
C ILE A 16 0.67 15.49 -5.88
N PHE A 17 0.97 14.85 -4.75
CA PHE A 17 0.50 13.50 -4.42
C PHE A 17 0.49 13.29 -2.90
N VAL A 18 -0.17 12.22 -2.46
CA VAL A 18 -0.11 11.72 -1.08
C VAL A 18 0.46 10.32 -1.06
N ASP A 19 1.42 10.09 -0.18
CA ASP A 19 2.11 8.83 -0.02
C ASP A 19 1.44 7.99 1.08
N VAL A 20 1.09 6.74 0.76
CA VAL A 20 0.38 5.84 1.68
C VAL A 20 1.21 4.59 1.89
N THR A 21 1.68 4.43 3.13
CA THR A 21 2.54 3.31 3.50
C THR A 21 1.79 1.97 3.50
N TRP A 22 2.57 0.91 3.28
CA TRP A 22 2.08 -0.45 3.25
C TRP A 22 2.35 -1.14 4.58
N THR A 23 1.29 -1.62 5.23
CA THR A 23 1.43 -2.37 6.47
C THR A 23 1.63 -3.85 6.18
N THR A 24 2.79 -4.38 6.59
CA THR A 24 3.08 -5.82 6.65
C THR A 24 2.80 -6.43 8.02
N ALA A 25 2.73 -5.58 9.06
CA ALA A 25 2.55 -5.98 10.46
C ALA A 25 1.06 -6.03 10.83
N GLY A 26 0.49 -7.23 10.83
CA GLY A 26 -0.89 -7.49 11.24
C GLY A 26 -1.41 -8.75 10.54
N ASP A 27 -1.90 -9.70 11.33
CA ASP A 27 -2.22 -11.08 10.96
C ASP A 27 -3.46 -11.23 10.04
N GLY A 28 -3.64 -10.39 9.01
CA GLY A 28 -4.82 -10.51 8.16
C GLY A 28 -4.96 -9.54 6.98
N LYS A 29 -5.98 -9.84 6.16
CA LYS A 29 -6.51 -9.02 5.05
C LYS A 29 -6.82 -7.58 5.49
N ASP A 30 -7.31 -7.42 6.72
CA ASP A 30 -7.84 -6.16 7.26
C ASP A 30 -6.83 -5.00 7.25
N SER A 31 -5.53 -5.28 7.44
CA SER A 31 -4.50 -4.23 7.43
C SER A 31 -4.22 -3.69 6.03
N ARG A 32 -4.23 -4.57 5.02
CA ARG A 32 -4.09 -4.20 3.60
C ARG A 32 -5.33 -3.47 3.11
N ASP A 33 -6.51 -3.88 3.59
CA ASP A 33 -7.78 -3.21 3.32
C ASP A 33 -7.80 -1.77 3.84
N GLY A 34 -7.12 -1.50 4.97
CA GLY A 34 -6.89 -0.16 5.47
C GLY A 34 -6.09 0.73 4.51
N THR A 35 -4.96 0.22 3.98
CA THR A 35 -4.14 0.96 3.00
C THR A 35 -4.95 1.30 1.74
N PHE A 36 -5.67 0.34 1.18
CA PHE A 36 -6.54 0.59 0.02
C PHE A 36 -7.65 1.58 0.32
N SER A 37 -8.33 1.45 1.46
CA SER A 37 -9.36 2.41 1.90
C SER A 37 -8.83 3.84 1.97
N VAL A 38 -7.58 4.04 2.42
CA VAL A 38 -6.97 5.37 2.47
C VAL A 38 -6.65 5.89 1.06
N CYS A 39 -6.08 5.07 0.18
CA CYS A 39 -5.81 5.47 -1.19
C CYS A 39 -7.09 5.79 -1.97
N GLU A 40 -8.13 4.96 -1.81
CA GLU A 40 -9.45 5.17 -2.41
C GLU A 40 -10.07 6.46 -1.88
N TYR A 41 -9.99 6.70 -0.57
CA TYR A 41 -10.51 7.92 0.03
C TYR A 41 -9.82 9.17 -0.52
N ALA A 42 -8.48 9.16 -0.50
CA ALA A 42 -7.67 10.25 -1.01
C ALA A 42 -8.02 10.58 -2.47
N LYS A 43 -8.24 9.57 -3.30
CA LYS A 43 -8.60 9.73 -4.72
C LYS A 43 -10.04 10.20 -4.92
N GLN A 44 -11.01 9.50 -4.33
CA GLN A 44 -12.43 9.67 -4.64
C GLN A 44 -13.06 10.86 -3.91
N TYR A 45 -12.68 11.09 -2.65
CA TYR A 45 -13.31 12.12 -1.81
C TYR A 45 -12.44 13.36 -1.64
N ALA A 46 -11.10 13.21 -1.56
CA ALA A 46 -10.19 14.34 -1.37
C ALA A 46 -9.55 14.88 -2.67
N GLY A 47 -9.81 14.25 -3.83
CA GLY A 47 -9.29 14.70 -5.13
C GLY A 47 -7.76 14.61 -5.27
N LEU A 48 -7.09 13.87 -4.39
CA LEU A 48 -5.64 13.73 -4.36
C LEU A 48 -5.15 12.56 -5.21
N THR A 49 -3.91 12.64 -5.67
CA THR A 49 -3.24 11.53 -6.36
C THR A 49 -2.55 10.62 -5.33
N PRO A 50 -3.02 9.39 -5.06
CA PRO A 50 -2.33 8.49 -4.14
C PRO A 50 -1.11 7.83 -4.79
N MET A 51 -0.05 7.68 -4.00
CA MET A 51 1.07 6.77 -4.22
C MET A 51 0.96 5.61 -3.23
N LEU A 52 0.69 4.42 -3.77
CA LEU A 52 0.52 3.21 -2.98
C LEU A 52 1.87 2.53 -2.79
N HIS A 53 2.32 2.38 -1.55
CA HIS A 53 3.42 1.48 -1.26
C HIS A 53 2.98 0.03 -1.44
N LEU A 54 3.87 -0.79 -1.96
CA LEU A 54 3.64 -2.23 -2.08
C LEU A 54 4.94 -2.96 -1.78
N THR A 55 4.92 -3.80 -0.75
CA THR A 55 6.10 -4.58 -0.31
C THR A 55 6.01 -6.04 -0.71
N LEU A 56 7.16 -6.71 -0.84
CA LEU A 56 7.24 -8.12 -1.20
C LEU A 56 7.17 -9.07 0.00
N THR A 57 7.38 -8.57 1.23
CA THR A 57 7.39 -9.39 2.45
C THR A 57 6.09 -10.19 2.59
N GLY A 58 6.21 -11.52 2.58
CA GLY A 58 5.09 -12.43 2.79
C GLY A 58 4.08 -12.48 1.64
N LEU A 59 4.42 -11.97 0.45
CA LEU A 59 3.58 -12.05 -0.75
C LEU A 59 4.15 -13.00 -1.80
N THR A 60 3.35 -13.99 -2.20
CA THR A 60 3.65 -14.77 -3.39
C THR A 60 3.47 -13.89 -4.65
N ARG A 61 4.02 -14.32 -5.80
CA ARG A 61 3.73 -13.67 -7.09
C ARG A 61 2.23 -13.56 -7.37
N ALA A 62 1.46 -14.59 -7.00
CA ALA A 62 0.01 -14.59 -7.18
C ALA A 62 -0.69 -13.57 -6.26
N ASP A 63 -0.22 -13.41 -5.02
CA ASP A 63 -0.70 -12.35 -4.13
C ASP A 63 -0.41 -10.96 -4.69
N LEU A 64 0.82 -10.75 -5.16
CA LEU A 64 1.24 -9.49 -5.73
C LEU A 64 0.37 -9.10 -6.92
N LEU A 65 0.13 -10.03 -7.85
CA LEU A 65 -0.77 -9.81 -8.99
C LEU A 65 -2.19 -9.46 -8.55
N ARG A 66 -2.71 -10.09 -7.49
CA ARG A 66 -4.02 -9.72 -6.93
C ARG A 66 -4.04 -8.30 -6.37
N GLN A 67 -2.99 -7.88 -5.65
CA GLN A 67 -2.92 -6.52 -5.12
C GLN A 67 -2.79 -5.48 -6.24
N LEU A 68 -1.97 -5.76 -7.26
CA LEU A 68 -1.82 -4.89 -8.44
C LEU A 68 -3.14 -4.79 -9.22
N GLN A 69 -3.86 -5.90 -9.37
CA GLN A 69 -5.17 -5.91 -9.99
C GLN A 69 -6.17 -5.06 -9.22
N ARG A 70 -6.21 -5.20 -7.89
CA ARG A 70 -7.04 -4.36 -7.02
C ARG A 70 -6.69 -2.88 -7.14
N ALA A 71 -5.41 -2.53 -7.13
CA ALA A 71 -4.97 -1.14 -7.30
C ALA A 71 -5.44 -0.58 -8.64
N ARG A 72 -5.31 -1.36 -9.71
CA ARG A 72 -5.81 -0.99 -11.04
C ARG A 72 -7.32 -0.74 -11.04
N ASP A 73 -8.09 -1.61 -10.39
CA ASP A 73 -9.56 -1.55 -10.36
C ASP A 73 -10.04 -0.37 -9.50
N ALA A 74 -9.31 -0.03 -8.44
CA ALA A 74 -9.51 1.18 -7.63
C ALA A 74 -9.03 2.48 -8.34
N GLY A 75 -8.45 2.38 -9.53
CA GLY A 75 -7.91 3.53 -10.28
C GLY A 75 -6.62 4.11 -9.70
N ILE A 76 -5.92 3.37 -8.85
CA ILE A 76 -4.60 3.71 -8.31
C ILE A 76 -3.55 3.34 -9.36
N ARG A 77 -2.78 4.33 -9.80
CA ARG A 77 -1.81 4.17 -10.91
C ARG A 77 -0.36 4.42 -10.50
N ASN A 78 -0.14 5.02 -9.33
CA ASN A 78 1.21 5.25 -8.79
C ASN A 78 1.48 4.22 -7.71
N ILE A 79 2.48 3.38 -7.95
CA ILE A 79 2.87 2.30 -7.06
C ILE A 79 4.36 2.45 -6.75
N LEU A 80 4.70 2.50 -5.47
CA LEU A 80 6.08 2.45 -5.01
C LEU A 80 6.40 1.00 -4.63
N ALA A 81 7.15 0.32 -5.50
CA ALA A 81 7.61 -1.04 -5.27
C ALA A 81 8.76 -1.05 -4.27
N LEU A 82 8.60 -1.79 -3.17
CA LEU A 82 9.57 -1.89 -2.09
C LEU A 82 9.82 -3.36 -1.74
N ARG A 83 11.00 -3.69 -1.23
CA ARG A 83 11.25 -5.03 -0.68
C ARG A 83 10.41 -5.26 0.58
N GLY A 84 10.41 -4.28 1.48
CA GLY A 84 9.84 -4.37 2.82
C GLY A 84 10.82 -4.87 3.88
N ASP A 85 10.34 -4.86 5.12
CA ASP A 85 11.06 -5.31 6.30
C ASP A 85 10.91 -6.82 6.52
N PRO A 86 11.82 -7.48 7.25
CA PRO A 86 11.66 -8.87 7.66
C PRO A 86 10.31 -9.10 8.35
N PRO A 87 9.69 -10.29 8.20
CA PRO A 87 8.52 -10.66 8.97
C PRO A 87 8.76 -10.51 10.48
N LYS A 88 7.69 -10.26 11.25
CA LYS A 88 7.78 -10.14 12.70
C LYS A 88 8.41 -11.41 13.31
N GLY A 89 9.47 -11.23 14.08
CA GLY A 89 10.23 -12.34 14.69
C GLY A 89 11.39 -12.88 13.83
N ALA A 90 11.56 -12.40 12.59
CA ALA A 90 12.74 -12.69 11.79
C ALA A 90 13.75 -11.53 11.87
N THR A 91 15.03 -11.87 12.00
CA THR A 91 16.14 -10.89 11.95
C THR A 91 16.59 -10.60 10.53
N GLU A 92 16.44 -11.57 9.63
CA GLU A 92 16.79 -11.46 8.22
C GLU A 92 15.54 -11.48 7.34
N TRP A 93 15.56 -10.66 6.29
CA TRP A 93 14.53 -10.72 5.27
C TRP A 93 14.80 -11.89 4.33
N ARG A 94 13.78 -12.72 4.07
CA ARG A 94 13.81 -13.77 3.05
C ARG A 94 12.52 -13.73 2.24
N PRO A 95 12.57 -13.97 0.91
CA PRO A 95 11.36 -14.10 0.13
C PRO A 95 10.56 -15.30 0.63
N CYS A 96 9.23 -15.19 0.62
CA CYS A 96 8.39 -16.37 0.84
C CYS A 96 8.47 -17.32 -0.36
N GLU A 97 8.02 -18.56 -0.17
CA GLU A 97 7.94 -19.53 -1.26
C GLU A 97 7.09 -18.97 -2.42
N ASN A 98 7.59 -19.07 -3.65
CA ASN A 98 6.98 -18.48 -4.85
C ASN A 98 6.84 -16.93 -4.83
N GLY A 99 7.58 -16.23 -3.96
CA GLY A 99 7.68 -14.77 -3.93
C GLY A 99 8.70 -14.18 -4.92
N LEU A 100 8.85 -12.86 -4.86
CA LEU A 100 9.95 -12.13 -5.53
C LEU A 100 11.04 -11.81 -4.52
N SER A 101 12.30 -11.85 -4.95
CA SER A 101 13.48 -11.60 -4.10
C SER A 101 13.97 -10.15 -4.13
N ARG A 102 13.54 -9.37 -5.12
CA ARG A 102 13.94 -7.97 -5.33
C ARG A 102 12.74 -7.17 -5.82
N ALA A 103 12.67 -5.90 -5.43
CA ALA A 103 11.78 -4.93 -6.05
C ALA A 103 12.47 -4.45 -7.33
N GLU A 104 11.79 -4.60 -8.46
CA GLU A 104 12.20 -4.14 -9.80
C GLU A 104 11.07 -3.32 -10.41
#